data_AF-A4JLF0-F1
#
_entry.id   AF-A4JLF0-F1
#
_cell.length_a   1.000
_cell.length_b   1.000
_cell.length_c   1.000
_cell.angle_alpha   90.00
_cell.angle_beta   90.00
_cell.angle_gamma   90.00
#
_symmetry.space_group_name_H-M   'P 1'
#
loop_
_entity.id
_entity.type
_entity.pdbx_description
1 polymer ?
#
loop_
_entity_poly.entity_id
_entity_poly.type
_entity_poly.pdbx_seq_one_letter_code
_entity_poly.pdbx_strand_id
1 'polypeptide(L)'
;MNRIPRAVYTKELRDEAVKLALAEGVGVSEASRRLSIPIKTLANWVRAAKAGKLKDVGRHQRPLTEMEAELAQVKRELAEVKMERDLLKKFATYFAKESR
;
A
#
# COMPACT_ATOMS: atom_id res chain seq x y z
N MET A 1 -11.19 3.46 -8.31
CA MET A 1 -10.01 2.59 -8.08
C MET A 1 -9.52 2.82 -6.64
N ASN A 2 -9.77 1.88 -5.74
CA ASN A 2 -9.22 1.94 -4.38
C ASN A 2 -7.72 1.67 -4.46
N ARG A 3 -6.90 2.69 -4.21
CA ARG A 3 -5.44 2.53 -4.16
C ARG A 3 -5.11 1.75 -2.89
N ILE A 4 -4.46 0.60 -3.04
CA ILE A 4 -3.93 -0.16 -1.89
C ILE A 4 -2.95 0.75 -1.15
N PRO A 5 -3.08 0.93 0.17
CA PRO A 5 -2.15 1.73 0.96
C PRO A 5 -0.71 1.24 0.71
N ARG A 6 0.21 2.16 0.41
CA ARG A 6 1.63 1.81 0.29
C ARG A 6 2.15 1.39 1.66
N ALA A 7 2.63 0.16 1.77
CA ALA A 7 3.34 -0.28 2.96
C ALA A 7 4.59 0.59 3.19
N VAL A 8 4.77 1.05 4.43
CA VAL A 8 5.95 1.79 4.88
C VAL A 8 6.83 0.81 5.64
N TYR A 9 8.07 0.66 5.19
CA TYR A 9 9.04 -0.27 5.80
C TYR A 9 10.15 0.51 6.48
N THR A 10 10.44 0.14 7.73
CA THR A 10 11.53 0.72 8.51
C THR A 10 12.88 0.44 7.86
N LYS A 11 13.92 1.19 8.24
CA LYS A 11 15.26 1.00 7.68
C LYS A 11 15.84 -0.34 8.16
N GLU A 12 15.60 -0.66 9.42
CA GLU A 12 16.05 -1.87 10.12
C GLU A 12 15.51 -3.11 9.42
N LEU A 13 14.20 -3.13 9.14
CA LEU A 13 13.56 -4.23 8.42
C LEU A 13 14.13 -4.41 7.01
N ARG A 14 14.48 -3.32 6.32
CA ARG A 14 15.09 -3.38 4.99
C ARG A 14 16.49 -3.97 5.03
N ASP A 15 17.30 -3.55 6.01
CA ASP A 15 18.67 -4.03 6.20
C ASP A 15 18.65 -5.53 6.57
N GLU A 16 17.78 -5.96 7.47
CA GLU A 16 17.61 -7.37 7.85
C GLU A 16 17.10 -8.23 6.68
N ALA A 17 16.11 -7.73 5.92
CA ALA A 17 15.58 -8.48 4.78
C ALA A 17 16.62 -8.71 3.69
N VAL A 18 17.48 -7.71 3.44
CA VAL A 18 18.60 -7.85 2.50
C VAL A 18 19.67 -8.79 3.05
N LYS A 19 19.98 -8.71 4.34
CA LYS A 19 20.93 -9.62 5.00
C LYS A 19 20.46 -11.07 4.92
N LEU A 20 19.19 -11.34 5.21
CA LEU A 20 18.56 -12.66 5.07
C LEU A 20 18.65 -13.16 3.62
N ALA A 21 18.35 -12.31 2.65
CA ALA A 21 18.36 -12.70 1.24
C ALA A 21 19.76 -12.95 0.66
N LEU A 22 20.80 -12.27 1.16
CA LEU A 22 22.16 -12.31 0.60
C LEU A 22 23.15 -13.10 1.46
N ALA A 23 23.17 -12.89 2.78
CA ALA A 23 24.17 -13.45 3.67
C ALA A 23 23.81 -14.86 4.15
N GLU A 24 22.53 -15.12 4.41
CA GLU A 24 22.04 -16.46 4.81
C GLU A 24 21.74 -17.37 3.60
N GLY A 25 21.89 -16.84 2.37
CA GLY A 25 21.80 -17.64 1.14
C GLY A 25 20.40 -18.18 0.81
N VAL A 26 19.38 -17.86 1.60
CA VAL A 26 18.01 -18.38 1.45
C VAL A 26 17.33 -17.89 0.15
N GLY A 27 17.85 -16.80 -0.42
CA GLY A 27 17.37 -16.23 -1.67
C GLY A 27 16.12 -15.37 -1.50
N VAL A 28 15.87 -14.52 -2.50
CA VAL A 28 14.82 -13.49 -2.46
C VAL A 28 13.41 -14.07 -2.29
N SER A 29 13.13 -15.22 -2.90
CA SER A 29 11.79 -15.83 -2.84
C SER A 29 11.46 -16.37 -1.45
N GLU A 30 12.41 -17.00 -0.78
CA GLU A 30 12.20 -17.59 0.53
C GLU A 30 12.21 -16.53 1.63
N ALA A 31 13.15 -15.57 1.55
CA ALA A 31 13.16 -14.41 2.44
C ALA A 31 11.86 -13.59 2.34
N SER A 32 11.30 -13.45 1.13
CA SER A 32 10.01 -12.79 0.89
C SER A 32 8.86 -13.51 1.62
N ARG A 33 8.81 -14.85 1.58
CA ARG A 33 7.80 -15.63 2.30
C ARG A 33 7.93 -15.50 3.82
N ARG A 34 9.16 -15.64 4.34
CA ARG A 34 9.42 -15.58 5.80
C ARG A 34 9.05 -14.23 6.40
N LEU A 35 9.36 -13.14 5.68
CA LEU A 35 9.11 -11.78 6.15
C LEU A 35 7.74 -11.24 5.73
N SER A 36 6.96 -12.02 4.97
CA SER A 36 5.68 -11.58 4.37
C SER A 36 5.81 -10.27 3.58
N ILE A 37 6.96 -10.07 2.92
CA ILE A 37 7.24 -8.88 2.09
C ILE A 37 7.04 -9.28 0.63
N PRO A 38 6.38 -8.48 -0.21
CA PRO A 38 6.24 -8.78 -1.63
C PRO A 38 7.60 -9.03 -2.30
N ILE A 39 7.72 -10.12 -3.06
CA ILE A 39 8.98 -10.56 -3.66
C ILE A 39 9.64 -9.47 -4.52
N LYS A 40 8.83 -8.68 -5.23
CA LYS A 40 9.29 -7.55 -6.06
C LYS A 40 9.91 -6.44 -5.21
N THR A 41 9.34 -6.16 -4.04
CA THR A 41 9.85 -5.18 -3.08
C THR A 41 11.22 -5.61 -2.58
N LEU A 42 11.33 -6.87 -2.13
CA LEU A 42 12.60 -7.40 -1.63
C LEU A 42 13.66 -7.49 -2.72
N ALA A 43 13.30 -7.90 -3.94
CA ALA A 43 14.21 -7.91 -5.09
C ALA A 43 14.78 -6.52 -5.39
N ASN A 44 13.95 -5.48 -5.30
CA ASN A 44 14.40 -4.10 -5.50
C ASN A 44 15.37 -3.65 -4.40
N TRP A 45 15.15 -4.05 -3.15
CA TRP A 45 16.08 -3.74 -2.06
C TRP A 45 17.41 -4.46 -2.23
N VAL A 46 17.41 -5.73 -2.62
CA VAL A 46 18.64 -6.48 -2.90
C VAL A 46 19.43 -5.84 -4.06
N ARG A 47 18.76 -5.39 -5.12
CA ARG A 47 19.41 -4.63 -6.21
C ARG A 47 20.00 -3.31 -5.71
N ALA A 48 19.24 -2.55 -4.91
CA ALA A 48 19.71 -1.31 -4.32
C ALA A 48 20.91 -1.52 -3.38
N ALA A 49 20.91 -2.60 -2.61
CA ALA A 49 22.02 -2.99 -1.74
C ALA A 49 23.29 -3.32 -2.52
N LYS A 50 23.17 -4.13 -3.59
CA LYS A 50 24.30 -4.42 -4.50
C LYS A 50 24.87 -3.16 -5.17
N ALA A 51 24.04 -2.14 -5.39
CA ALA A 51 24.46 -0.85 -5.93
C ALA A 51 24.96 0.14 -4.85
N GLY A 52 25.02 -0.24 -3.57
CA GLY A 52 25.41 0.66 -2.47
C GLY A 52 24.37 1.74 -2.10
N LYS A 53 23.15 1.66 -2.66
CA LYS A 53 22.08 2.67 -2.56
C LYS A 53 20.91 2.22 -1.68
N LEU A 54 21.08 1.22 -0.82
CA LEU A 54 20.00 0.75 0.06
C LEU A 54 19.46 1.85 0.98
N LYS A 55 20.35 2.74 1.44
CA LYS A 55 20.01 3.91 2.28
C LYS A 55 19.17 4.96 1.56
N ASP A 56 19.11 4.92 0.22
CA ASP A 56 18.31 5.84 -0.59
C ASP A 56 16.89 5.32 -0.86
N VAL A 57 16.66 4.03 -0.63
CA VAL A 57 15.32 3.44 -0.72
C VAL A 57 14.40 4.16 0.27
N GLY A 58 13.23 4.59 -0.18
CA GLY A 58 12.26 5.29 0.67
C GLY A 58 12.65 6.72 1.08
N ARG A 59 13.81 7.28 0.67
CA ARG A 59 14.14 8.70 0.95
C ARG A 59 13.12 9.68 0.35
N HIS A 60 12.47 9.29 -0.74
CA HIS A 60 11.42 10.06 -1.37
C HIS A 60 10.01 9.74 -0.83
N GLN A 61 9.87 8.80 0.11
CA GLN A 61 8.65 8.67 0.90
C GLN A 61 8.68 9.79 1.94
N ARG A 62 8.26 10.98 1.54
CA ARG A 62 7.87 11.99 2.53
C ARG A 62 6.68 11.44 3.32
N PRO A 63 6.64 11.67 4.65
CA PRO A 63 5.40 11.53 5.39
C PRO A 63 4.32 12.30 4.62
N LEU A 64 3.12 11.73 4.49
CA LEU A 64 1.97 12.49 4.00
C LEU A 64 1.89 13.74 4.87
N THR A 65 1.90 14.92 4.25
CA THR A 65 1.68 16.15 5.02
C THR A 65 0.29 16.07 5.63
N GLU A 66 0.07 16.75 6.76
CA GLU A 66 -1.25 16.78 7.43
C GLU A 66 -2.37 17.09 6.44
N MET A 67 -2.13 18.04 5.53
CA MET A 67 -3.04 18.40 4.44
C MET A 67 -3.32 17.26 3.44
N GLU A 68 -2.34 16.42 3.12
CA GLU A 68 -2.55 15.26 2.25
C GLU A 68 -3.32 14.14 2.96
N ALA A 69 -3.12 13.97 4.27
CA ALA A 69 -3.86 13.03 5.09
C ALA A 69 -5.34 13.44 5.22
N GLU A 70 -5.60 14.72 5.51
CA GLU A 70 -6.95 15.29 5.53
C GLU A 70 -7.63 15.16 4.17
N LEU A 71 -6.94 15.47 3.07
CA LEU A 71 -7.48 15.28 1.72
C LEU A 71 -7.84 13.82 1.43
N ALA A 72 -7.05 12.86 1.93
CA ALA A 72 -7.34 11.45 1.77
C ALA A 72 -8.58 11.03 2.57
N GLN A 73 -8.72 11.54 3.80
CA GLN A 73 -9.89 11.30 4.65
C GLN A 73 -11.16 11.88 4.02
N VAL A 74 -11.14 13.16 3.63
CA VAL A 74 -12.29 13.83 3.00
C VAL A 74 -12.71 13.12 1.70
N LYS A 75 -11.76 12.65 0.90
CA LYS A 75 -12.07 11.87 -0.32
C LYS A 75 -12.74 10.54 -0.02
N ARG A 76 -12.37 9.90 1.10
CA ARG A 76 -12.99 8.65 1.54
C ARG A 76 -14.43 8.89 2.00
N GLU A 77 -14.64 9.86 2.87
CA GLU A 77 -15.99 10.24 3.35
C GLU A 77 -16.90 10.64 2.19
N LEU A 78 -16.38 11.42 1.23
CA LEU A 78 -17.13 11.80 0.03
C LEU A 78 -17.52 10.58 -0.83
N ALA A 79 -16.66 9.56 -0.91
CA ALA A 79 -16.95 8.34 -1.66
C ALA A 79 -18.04 7.50 -0.96
N GLU A 80 -17.98 7.39 0.37
CA GLU A 80 -18.99 6.71 1.19
C GLU A 80 -20.36 7.39 1.05
N VAL A 81 -20.44 8.70 1.23
CA VAL A 81 -21.69 9.48 1.08
C VAL A 81 -22.25 9.36 -0.35
N LYS A 82 -21.41 9.39 -1.38
CA LYS A 82 -21.86 9.20 -2.77
C LYS A 82 -22.45 7.82 -2.99
N MET A 83 -21.83 6.77 -2.42
CA MET A 83 -22.33 5.41 -2.51
C MET A 83 -23.69 5.26 -1.82
N GLU A 84 -23.84 5.78 -0.60
CA GLU A 84 -25.11 5.76 0.13
C GLU A 84 -26.22 6.48 -0.64
N ARG A 85 -25.91 7.67 -1.17
CA ARG A 85 -26.83 8.45 -2.02
C ARG A 85 -27.25 7.65 -3.26
N ASP A 86 -26.31 7.01 -3.93
CA ASP A 86 -26.58 6.21 -5.13
C ASP A 86 -27.43 4.97 -4.81
N LEU A 87 -27.18 4.34 -3.66
CA LEU A 87 -27.98 3.22 -3.18
C LEU A 87 -29.41 3.65 -2.84
N LEU A 88 -29.58 4.78 -2.14
CA LEU A 88 -30.90 5.31 -1.81
C LEU A 88 -31.71 5.65 -3.06
N LYS A 89 -31.07 6.22 -4.09
CA LYS A 89 -31.70 6.46 -5.40
C LYS A 89 -32.16 5.14 -6.05
N LYS A 90 -31.33 4.10 -6.02
CA LYS A 90 -31.71 2.78 -6.56
C LYS A 90 -32.93 2.22 -5.83
N PHE A 91 -32.95 2.29 -4.50
CA PHE A 91 -34.11 1.86 -3.73
C PHE A 91 -35.37 2.66 -4.07
N ALA A 92 -35.29 3.99 -4.12
CA ALA A 92 -36.43 4.82 -4.51
C ALA A 92 -36.97 4.44 -5.90
N THR A 93 -36.09 4.19 -6.87
CA THR A 93 -36.53 3.72 -8.20
C THR A 93 -37.13 2.31 -8.21
N TYR A 94 -36.67 1.43 -7.33
CA TYR A 94 -37.23 0.08 -7.18
C TYR A 94 -38.64 0.15 -6.59
N PHE A 95 -38.81 0.86 -5.47
CA PHE A 95 -40.12 1.01 -4.81
C PHE A 95 -41.15 1.72 -5.70
N ALA A 96 -40.75 2.76 -6.44
CA ALA A 96 -41.63 3.45 -7.38
C ALA A 96 -42.11 2.57 -8.55
N LYS A 97 -41.38 1.49 -8.89
CA LYS A 97 -41.79 0.52 -9.92
C LYS A 97 -42.73 -0.55 -9.37
N GLU A 98 -42.54 -0.96 -8.12
CA GLU A 98 -43.36 -2.00 -7.46
C GLU A 98 -44.74 -1.48 -7.02
N SER A 99 -44.89 -0.17 -6.79
CA SER A 99 -46.18 0.45 -6.45
C SER A 99 -47.10 0.71 -7.66
N ARG A 100 -46.86 0.08 -8.81
CA ARG A 100 -47.65 0.21 -10.03
C ARG A 100 -48.35 -1.10 -10.38
#